data_AF-A0A2N5GXS2-F1
#
_entry.id   AF-A0A2N5GXS2-F1
#
_cell.length_a   1.000
_cell.length_b   1.000
_cell.length_c   1.000
_cell.angle_alpha   90.00
_cell.angle_beta   90.00
_cell.angle_gamma   90.00
#
_symmetry.space_group_name_H-M   'P 1'
#
loop_
_entity.id
_entity.type
_entity.pdbx_description
1 polymer ?
#
loop_
_entity_poly.entity_id
_entity_poly.type
_entity_poly.pdbx_seq_one_letter_code
_entity_poly.pdbx_strand_id
1 'polypeptide(L)'
;MEIAAVIYLIVVFLLLIGTTKRVKFSFGGIYGGMVLIFVAGELYIKAQTGYYGDRDVWLDSGASETLGKWVVPFYLILAAALLILINFRLIKRALHSDQSVKWTLFILTGFVSILYISLIYVGLFIVAFMFFPFAP
;
A
#
# COMPACT_ATOMS: atom_id res chain seq x y z
N MET A 1 7.57 9.54 0.27
CA MET A 1 6.74 8.32 0.10
C MET A 1 5.72 8.46 -1.03
N GLU A 2 5.64 9.63 -1.63
CA GLU A 2 4.71 10.02 -2.69
C GLU A 2 4.87 9.14 -3.94
N ILE A 3 6.10 8.82 -4.34
CA ILE A 3 6.37 7.91 -5.47
C ILE A 3 5.77 6.52 -5.20
N ALA A 4 5.91 5.99 -3.99
CA ALA A 4 5.33 4.70 -3.61
C ALA A 4 3.79 4.75 -3.64
N ALA A 5 3.19 5.86 -3.21
CA ALA A 5 1.74 6.07 -3.31
C ALA A 5 1.24 6.15 -4.76
N VAL A 6 2.01 6.77 -5.67
CA VAL A 6 1.71 6.79 -7.10
C VAL A 6 1.82 5.40 -7.72
N ILE A 7 2.91 4.67 -7.43
CA ILE A 7 3.09 3.28 -7.88
C ILE A 7 1.93 2.41 -7.38
N TYR A 8 1.53 2.58 -6.12
CA TYR A 8 0.37 1.89 -5.55
C TYR A 8 -0.90 2.14 -6.37
N LEU A 9 -1.21 3.41 -6.69
CA LEU A 9 -2.37 3.74 -7.51
C LEU A 9 -2.28 3.13 -8.90
N ILE A 10 -1.11 3.16 -9.55
CA ILE A 10 -0.92 2.54 -10.86
C ILE A 10 -1.25 1.04 -10.80
N VAL A 11 -0.74 0.33 -9.79
CA VAL A 11 -1.04 -1.11 -9.60
C VAL A 11 -2.54 -1.33 -9.37
N VAL A 12 -3.18 -0.51 -8.53
CA VAL A 12 -4.64 -0.57 -8.31
C VAL A 12 -5.41 -0.36 -9.62
N PHE A 13 -5.05 0.66 -10.40
CA PHE A 13 -5.69 0.93 -11.68
C PHE A 13 -5.53 -0.23 -12.66
N LEU A 14 -4.32 -0.81 -12.77
CA LEU A 14 -4.07 -2.01 -13.57
C LEU A 14 -4.93 -3.20 -13.11
N LEU A 15 -5.07 -3.39 -11.79
CA LEU A 15 -5.91 -4.42 -11.20
C LEU A 15 -7.42 -4.19 -11.43
N LEU A 16 -7.83 -2.94 -11.65
CA LEU A 16 -9.22 -2.59 -11.97
C LEU A 16 -9.53 -2.66 -13.48
N ILE A 17 -8.53 -2.75 -14.36
CA ILE A 17 -8.75 -2.96 -15.80
C ILE A 17 -9.54 -4.27 -16.03
N GLY A 18 -10.57 -4.19 -16.87
CA GLY A 18 -11.46 -5.32 -17.17
C GLY A 18 -12.59 -5.56 -16.16
N THR A 19 -12.68 -4.77 -15.08
CA THR A 19 -13.81 -4.83 -14.13
C THR A 19 -14.99 -3.95 -14.56
N THR A 20 -16.17 -4.17 -13.96
CA THR A 20 -17.38 -3.39 -14.27
C THR A 20 -17.25 -1.94 -13.78
N LYS A 21 -17.98 -1.00 -14.42
CA LYS A 21 -17.97 0.42 -14.02
C LYS A 21 -18.26 0.61 -12.53
N ARG A 22 -19.22 -0.14 -11.97
CA ARG A 22 -19.55 -0.09 -10.53
C ARG A 22 -18.37 -0.49 -9.65
N VAL A 23 -17.64 -1.56 -10.00
CA VAL A 23 -16.45 -2.01 -9.26
C VAL A 23 -15.33 -0.97 -9.37
N LYS A 24 -15.09 -0.42 -10.56
CA LYS A 24 -14.09 0.64 -10.76
C LYS A 24 -14.38 1.88 -9.91
N PHE A 25 -15.63 2.34 -9.85
CA PHE A 25 -15.99 3.49 -9.02
C PHE A 25 -15.87 3.18 -7.53
N SER A 26 -16.34 2.01 -7.08
CA SER A 26 -16.29 1.65 -5.66
C SER A 26 -14.85 1.46 -5.17
N PHE A 27 -14.09 0.58 -5.82
CA PHE A 27 -12.70 0.31 -5.43
C PHE A 27 -11.80 1.50 -5.78
N GLY A 28 -11.95 2.12 -6.95
CA GLY A 28 -11.17 3.31 -7.30
C GLY A 28 -11.38 4.46 -6.32
N GLY A 29 -12.62 4.70 -5.88
CA GLY A 29 -12.94 5.72 -4.88
C GLY A 29 -12.34 5.41 -3.51
N ILE A 30 -12.47 4.17 -3.03
CA ILE A 30 -11.91 3.76 -1.73
C ILE A 30 -10.37 3.89 -1.75
N TYR A 31 -9.70 3.35 -2.76
CA TYR A 31 -8.24 3.28 -2.81
C TYR A 31 -7.65 4.66 -3.12
N GLY A 32 -8.30 5.43 -4.00
CA GLY A 32 -7.96 6.83 -4.24
C GLY A 32 -8.13 7.67 -2.97
N GLY A 33 -9.22 7.48 -2.23
CA GLY A 33 -9.46 8.15 -0.95
C GLY A 33 -8.40 7.82 0.10
N MET A 34 -8.03 6.54 0.24
CA MET A 34 -6.95 6.12 1.15
C MET A 34 -5.62 6.79 0.81
N VAL A 35 -5.27 6.85 -0.48
CA VAL A 35 -4.03 7.53 -0.93
C VAL A 35 -4.09 9.03 -0.71
N LEU A 36 -5.23 9.66 -0.97
CA LEU A 36 -5.42 11.09 -0.69
C LEU A 36 -5.25 11.41 0.79
N ILE A 37 -5.85 10.61 1.68
CA ILE A 37 -5.70 10.75 3.13
C ILE A 37 -4.23 10.56 3.53
N PHE A 38 -3.58 9.52 3.00
CA PHE A 38 -2.17 9.25 3.26
C PHE A 38 -1.28 10.43 2.89
N VAL A 39 -1.40 10.92 1.65
CA VAL A 39 -0.59 12.03 1.13
C VAL A 39 -0.90 13.33 1.85
N ALA A 40 -2.17 13.65 2.11
CA ALA A 40 -2.55 14.85 2.84
C ALA A 40 -1.97 14.85 4.27
N GLY A 41 -2.03 13.71 4.97
CA GLY A 41 -1.41 13.56 6.28
C GLY A 41 0.12 13.62 6.24
N GLU A 42 0.75 13.01 5.23
CA GLU A 42 2.21 13.09 5.03
C GLU A 42 2.65 14.55 4.84
N LEU A 43 1.97 15.30 3.96
CA LEU A 43 2.26 16.72 3.70
C LEU A 43 2.01 17.59 4.93
N TYR A 44 0.93 17.34 5.67
CA TYR A 44 0.63 18.05 6.91
C TYR A 44 1.73 17.87 7.96
N ILE A 45 2.16 16.63 8.20
CA ILE A 45 3.23 16.33 9.16
C ILE A 45 4.56 16.92 8.69
N LYS A 46 4.89 16.85 7.40
CA LYS A 46 6.08 17.49 6.83
C LYS A 46 6.09 18.99 7.05
N ALA A 47 4.96 19.65 6.83
CA ALA A 47 4.81 21.09 7.07
C ALA A 47 4.98 21.42 8.56
N GLN A 48 4.36 20.66 9.46
CA GLN A 48 4.42 20.89 10.91
C GLN A 48 5.81 20.65 11.48
N THR A 49 6.53 19.67 10.96
CA THR A 49 7.86 19.29 11.45
C THR A 49 8.99 20.14 10.88
N GLY A 50 8.70 21.06 9.95
CA GLY A 50 9.74 21.88 9.31
C GLY A 50 10.57 21.12 8.27
N TYR A 51 10.01 20.07 7.67
CA TYR A 51 10.70 19.24 6.65
C TYR A 51 11.26 20.04 5.47
N TYR A 52 10.62 21.17 5.14
CA TYR A 52 11.04 22.05 4.04
C TYR A 52 12.07 23.11 4.47
N GLY A 53 12.50 23.10 5.73
CA GLY A 53 13.53 23.97 6.29
C GLY A 53 14.91 23.30 6.33
N ASP A 54 15.67 23.54 7.40
CA ASP A 54 17.02 22.99 7.55
C ASP A 54 16.98 21.48 7.86
N ARG A 55 17.70 20.70 7.05
CA ARG A 55 17.61 19.23 7.07
C ARG A 55 18.22 18.63 8.33
N ASP A 56 19.29 19.23 8.83
CA ASP A 56 20.00 18.74 10.01
C ASP A 56 19.15 18.96 11.27
N VAL A 57 18.49 20.12 11.37
CA VAL A 57 17.53 20.43 12.45
C VAL A 57 16.33 19.47 12.43
N TRP A 58 15.85 19.11 11.24
CA TRP A 58 14.73 18.18 11.10
C TRP A 58 15.09 16.75 11.54
N LEU A 59 16.30 16.29 11.22
CA LEU A 59 16.76 14.97 11.63
C LEU A 59 17.00 14.90 13.15
N ASP A 60 17.58 15.94 13.73
CA ASP A 60 17.90 15.99 15.16
C ASP A 60 16.65 16.19 16.06
N SER A 61 15.55 16.71 15.51
CA SER A 61 14.32 16.97 16.28
C SER A 61 13.40 15.76 16.45
N GLY A 62 13.81 14.56 16.01
CA GLY A 62 12.96 13.36 16.02
C GLY A 62 11.76 13.43 15.05
N ALA A 63 11.77 14.38 14.12
CA ALA A 63 10.67 14.57 13.17
C ALA A 63 10.48 13.38 12.21
N SER A 64 11.58 12.68 11.88
CA SER A 64 11.54 11.45 11.09
C SER A 64 10.68 10.36 11.75
N GLU A 65 10.79 10.21 13.07
CA GLU A 65 10.00 9.23 13.83
C GLU A 65 8.51 9.56 13.82
N THR A 66 8.19 10.86 13.92
CA THR A 66 6.80 11.36 13.85
C THR A 66 6.18 11.04 12.48
N LEU A 67 6.94 11.24 11.41
CA LEU A 67 6.50 10.87 10.06
C LEU A 67 6.36 9.34 9.93
N GLY A 68 7.28 8.57 10.50
CA GLY A 68 7.23 7.10 10.56
C GLY A 68 5.97 6.55 11.23
N LYS A 69 5.53 7.17 12.33
CA LYS A 69 4.28 6.81 13.03
C LYS A 69 3.02 6.97 12.18
N TRP A 70 3.07 7.85 11.17
CA TRP A 70 2.02 7.97 10.16
C TRP A 70 2.20 6.97 9.01
N VAL A 71 3.43 6.86 8.51
CA VAL A 71 3.71 6.09 7.30
C VAL A 71 3.59 4.58 7.50
N VAL A 72 4.06 4.03 8.63
CA VAL A 72 4.06 2.59 8.88
C VAL A 72 2.65 1.99 8.96
N PRO A 73 1.70 2.55 9.74
CA PRO A 73 0.32 2.05 9.76
C PRO A 73 -0.36 2.15 8.39
N PHE A 74 -0.17 3.26 7.67
CA PHE A 74 -0.75 3.43 6.33
C PHE A 74 -0.16 2.47 5.31
N TYR A 75 1.13 2.17 5.39
CA TYR A 75 1.75 1.14 4.57
C TYR A 75 1.05 -0.22 4.75
N LEU A 76 0.79 -0.62 6.00
CA LEU A 76 0.06 -1.87 6.30
C LEU A 76 -1.38 -1.84 5.78
N ILE A 77 -2.09 -0.73 5.98
CA ILE A 77 -3.48 -0.57 5.51
C ILE A 77 -3.54 -0.67 3.98
N LEU A 78 -2.68 0.08 3.27
CA LEU A 78 -2.62 0.08 1.81
C LEU A 78 -2.24 -1.31 1.28
N ALA A 79 -1.26 -1.97 1.89
CA ALA A 79 -0.84 -3.31 1.53
C ALA A 79 -1.96 -4.34 1.73
N ALA A 80 -2.65 -4.31 2.87
CA ALA A 80 -3.79 -5.18 3.14
C ALA A 80 -4.93 -4.95 2.14
N ALA A 81 -5.24 -3.68 1.84
CA ALA A 81 -6.22 -3.34 0.82
C ALA A 81 -5.82 -3.92 -0.55
N LEU A 82 -4.57 -3.77 -0.98
CA LEU A 82 -4.12 -4.32 -2.26
C LEU A 82 -4.22 -5.84 -2.31
N LEU A 83 -3.88 -6.54 -1.23
CA LEU A 83 -4.07 -7.98 -1.12
C LEU A 83 -5.55 -8.38 -1.28
N ILE A 84 -6.47 -7.61 -0.68
CA ILE A 84 -7.91 -7.83 -0.85
C ILE A 84 -8.30 -7.66 -2.33
N LEU A 85 -7.79 -6.65 -3.03
CA LEU A 85 -8.09 -6.45 -4.45
C LEU A 85 -7.55 -7.59 -5.34
N ILE A 86 -6.31 -8.02 -5.08
CA ILE A 86 -5.68 -9.15 -5.79
C ILE A 86 -6.53 -10.41 -5.60
N ASN A 87 -6.84 -10.74 -4.34
CA ASN A 87 -7.65 -11.91 -4.00
C ASN A 87 -9.06 -11.83 -4.58
N PHE A 88 -9.72 -10.68 -4.49
CA PHE A 88 -11.02 -10.45 -5.11
C PHE A 88 -10.98 -10.78 -6.61
N ARG A 89 -9.95 -10.32 -7.34
CA ARG A 89 -9.83 -10.57 -8.78
C ARG A 89 -9.59 -12.04 -9.09
N LEU A 90 -8.69 -12.70 -8.36
CA LEU A 90 -8.35 -14.10 -8.60
C LEU A 90 -9.50 -15.04 -8.22
N ILE A 91 -10.14 -14.82 -7.07
CA ILE A 91 -11.30 -15.60 -6.62
C ILE A 91 -12.47 -15.41 -7.57
N LYS A 92 -12.77 -14.16 -7.98
CA LYS A 92 -13.83 -13.91 -8.95
C LYS A 92 -13.57 -14.63 -10.28
N ARG A 93 -12.32 -14.68 -10.73
CA ARG A 93 -11.94 -15.45 -11.92
C ARG A 93 -12.13 -16.95 -11.72
N ALA A 94 -11.76 -17.48 -10.56
CA ALA A 94 -11.93 -18.89 -10.22
C ALA A 94 -13.40 -19.32 -10.14
N LEU A 95 -14.29 -18.44 -9.67
CA LEU A 95 -15.73 -18.72 -9.59
C LEU A 95 -16.40 -18.84 -10.97
N HIS A 96 -15.82 -18.24 -12.02
CA HIS A 96 -16.34 -18.27 -13.38
C HIS A 96 -15.58 -19.23 -14.31
N SER A 97 -14.66 -20.05 -13.78
CA SER A 97 -13.87 -21.01 -14.55
C SER A 97 -14.32 -22.44 -14.33
N ASP A 98 -14.01 -23.32 -15.30
CA ASP A 98 -14.27 -24.76 -15.18
C ASP A 98 -13.62 -25.39 -13.95
N GLN A 99 -14.18 -26.53 -13.50
CA GLN A 99 -13.83 -27.20 -12.24
C GLN A 99 -12.32 -27.44 -12.08
N SER A 100 -11.61 -27.85 -13.14
CA SER A 100 -10.16 -28.10 -13.09
C SER A 100 -9.35 -26.79 -12.96
N VAL A 101 -9.70 -25.78 -13.76
CA VAL A 101 -9.05 -24.46 -13.74
C VAL A 101 -9.30 -23.72 -12.42
N LYS A 102 -10.48 -23.92 -11.82
CA LYS A 102 -10.86 -23.34 -10.53
C LYS A 102 -9.89 -23.72 -9.41
N TRP A 103 -9.52 -25.01 -9.32
CA TRP A 103 -8.56 -25.48 -8.32
C TRP A 103 -7.16 -24.89 -8.54
N THR A 104 -6.70 -24.84 -9.79
CA THR A 104 -5.42 -24.19 -10.14
C THR A 104 -5.40 -22.72 -9.76
N LEU A 105 -6.47 -21.97 -10.03
CA LEU A 105 -6.58 -20.56 -9.66
C LEU A 105 -6.63 -20.37 -8.14
N PHE A 106 -7.26 -21.28 -7.40
CA PHE A 106 -7.29 -21.22 -5.94
C PHE A 106 -5.90 -21.43 -5.33
N ILE A 107 -5.16 -22.45 -5.80
CA ILE A 107 -3.77 -22.71 -5.39
C ILE A 107 -2.89 -21.51 -5.73
N LEU A 108 -3.01 -20.98 -6.95
CA LEU A 108 -2.28 -19.79 -7.39
C LEU A 108 -2.59 -18.57 -6.51
N THR A 109 -3.84 -18.39 -6.10
CA THR A 109 -4.27 -17.31 -5.21
C THR A 109 -3.58 -17.40 -3.85
N GLY A 110 -3.53 -18.60 -3.26
CA GLY A 110 -2.81 -18.85 -2.02
C GLY A 110 -1.32 -18.57 -2.17
N PHE A 111 -0.69 -19.08 -3.22
CA PHE A 111 0.73 -18.85 -3.50
C PHE A 111 1.08 -17.38 -3.69
N VAL A 112 0.31 -16.64 -4.50
CA VAL A 112 0.47 -15.20 -4.71
C VAL A 112 0.28 -14.44 -3.41
N SER A 113 -0.68 -14.83 -2.57
CA SER A 113 -0.89 -14.20 -1.26
C SER A 113 0.30 -14.39 -0.33
N ILE A 114 0.87 -15.60 -0.28
CA ILE A 114 2.06 -15.89 0.54
C ILE A 114 3.24 -15.06 0.07
N LEU A 115 3.54 -15.08 -1.23
CA LEU A 115 4.61 -14.26 -1.81
C LEU A 115 4.42 -12.78 -1.52
N TYR A 116 3.19 -12.29 -1.67
CA TYR A 116 2.86 -10.89 -1.41
C TYR A 116 3.09 -10.52 0.05
N ILE A 117 2.66 -11.35 1.00
CA ILE A 117 2.90 -11.12 2.44
C ILE A 117 4.39 -11.10 2.75
N SER A 118 5.18 -12.01 2.17
CA SER A 118 6.64 -12.00 2.32
C SER A 118 7.26 -10.70 1.81
N LEU A 119 6.82 -10.21 0.64
CA LEU A 119 7.26 -8.92 0.11
C LEU A 119 6.82 -7.75 0.98
N ILE A 120 5.60 -7.76 1.54
CA ILE A 120 5.15 -6.72 2.47
C ILE A 120 6.05 -6.68 3.68
N TYR A 121 6.43 -7.83 4.24
CA TYR A 121 7.29 -7.90 5.42
C TYR A 121 8.68 -7.31 5.15
N VAL A 122 9.29 -7.64 4.01
CA VAL A 122 10.56 -7.04 3.59
C VAL A 122 10.41 -5.53 3.36
N GLY A 123 9.34 -5.09 2.69
CA GLY A 123 9.07 -3.67 2.49
C GLY A 123 8.79 -2.92 3.80
N LEU A 124 8.13 -3.57 4.77
CA LEU A 124 7.89 -3.02 6.10
C LEU A 124 9.20 -2.79 6.83
N PHE A 125 10.14 -3.72 6.74
CA PHE A 125 11.49 -3.56 7.29
C PHE A 125 12.19 -2.34 6.68
N ILE A 126 12.14 -2.18 5.36
CA ILE A 126 12.74 -1.02 4.66
C ILE A 126 12.07 0.29 5.12
N VAL A 127 10.73 0.34 5.12
CA VAL A 127 9.98 1.52 5.55
C VAL A 127 10.27 1.86 7.00
N ALA A 128 10.25 0.89 7.90
CA ALA A 128 10.58 1.09 9.32
C ALA A 128 12.01 1.62 9.48
N PHE A 129 12.98 1.03 8.79
CA PHE A 129 14.38 1.46 8.84
C PHE A 129 14.58 2.91 8.37
N MET A 130 13.81 3.37 7.38
CA MET A 130 13.89 4.75 6.89
C MET A 130 13.45 5.81 7.92
N PHE A 131 12.51 5.47 8.81
CA PHE A 131 11.91 6.45 9.74
C PHE A 131 12.31 6.25 11.20
N PHE A 132 12.64 5.02 11.57
CA PHE A 132 13.09 4.65 12.90
C PHE A 132 14.56 4.24 12.77
N PRO A 133 15.51 5.19 12.81
CA PRO A 133 16.90 4.81 12.94
C PRO A 133 17.02 3.99 14.23
N PHE A 134 17.41 2.74 14.11
CA PHE A 134 17.93 2.00 15.27
C PHE A 134 19.06 2.89 15.82
N ALA A 135 18.92 3.37 17.06
CA ALA A 135 19.85 4.30 17.70
C ALA A 135 21.32 3.93 17.45
N PRO A 136 22.25 4.92 17.42
CA PRO A 136 23.62 4.78 16.90
C PRO A 136 24.45 3.64 17.50
#